data_AF-A0A6N8WTU8-F1
#
_entry.id   AF-A0A6N8WTU8-F1
#
_cell.length_a   1.000
_cell.length_b   1.000
_cell.length_c   1.000
_cell.angle_alpha   90.00
_cell.angle_beta   90.00
_cell.angle_gamma   90.00
#
_symmetry.space_group_name_H-M   'P 1'
#
loop_
_entity.id
_entity.type
_entity.pdbx_description
1 polymer ?
#
loop_
_entity_poly.entity_id
_entity_poly.type
_entity_poly.pdbx_seq_one_letter_code
_entity_poly.pdbx_strand_id
1 'polypeptide(L)'
;MNIIKYFVLALLCVLHPGSVSLPAAAAAAPNGQAEHRVVILAYDTNDVRLPMALDAIRFWNEVAEELELPLRLTEELRIGTPIMRPLENYARSISQRAGRLRGGPNEPDAPEEVTDLDAEAVLLLSRQDLMSFAWPVPRHPGRYFVAIEEDATAMAFNPNIARNILAHELGHTLGLRHNRNPTTLMCGPCQTGGLAKDRPQYMRLTEADRERLVQRYASRREPAGLE
;
A
#
# COMPACT_ATOMS: atom_id res chain seq x y z
N MET A 1 0.48 -83.09 1.95
CA MET A 1 -0.59 -83.57 2.84
C MET A 1 -1.33 -82.37 3.41
N ASN A 2 -2.44 -82.01 2.76
CA ASN A 2 -3.72 -81.54 3.33
C ASN A 2 -3.77 -81.07 4.80
N ILE A 3 -4.15 -79.80 5.06
CA ILE A 3 -5.56 -79.42 5.38
C ILE A 3 -5.67 -77.93 5.76
N ILE A 4 -6.67 -77.33 5.14
CA ILE A 4 -7.32 -76.02 5.27
C ILE A 4 -7.84 -75.74 6.69
N LYS A 5 -7.75 -74.48 7.16
CA LYS A 5 -8.85 -73.80 7.90
C LYS A 5 -8.90 -72.31 7.57
N TYR A 6 -10.08 -71.88 7.12
CA TYR A 6 -10.50 -70.51 6.85
C TYR A 6 -10.74 -69.73 8.15
N PHE A 7 -10.41 -68.44 8.16
CA PHE A 7 -11.12 -67.44 8.95
C PHE A 7 -11.23 -66.14 8.16
N VAL A 8 -12.47 -65.68 8.00
CA VAL A 8 -12.91 -64.44 7.38
C VAL A 8 -12.94 -63.37 8.48
N LEU A 9 -12.39 -62.16 8.26
CA LEU A 9 -13.06 -60.90 8.62
C LEU A 9 -12.35 -59.62 8.11
N ALA A 10 -13.19 -58.76 7.53
CA ALA A 10 -13.19 -57.28 7.53
C ALA A 10 -12.03 -56.51 6.87
N LEU A 11 -12.27 -56.18 5.60
CA LEU A 11 -11.69 -55.02 4.90
C LEU A 11 -12.39 -53.75 5.41
N LEU A 12 -11.68 -52.91 6.18
CA LEU A 12 -12.12 -51.55 6.53
C LEU A 12 -11.54 -50.56 5.51
N CYS A 13 -12.38 -50.11 4.58
CA CYS A 13 -12.12 -48.94 3.75
C CYS A 13 -12.16 -47.68 4.63
N VAL A 14 -11.01 -47.11 4.96
CA VAL A 14 -10.94 -45.74 5.48
C VAL A 14 -10.89 -44.79 4.29
N LEU A 15 -12.05 -44.24 3.94
CA LEU A 15 -12.17 -43.10 3.02
C LEU A 15 -11.55 -41.88 3.70
N HIS A 16 -10.42 -41.39 3.19
CA HIS A 16 -9.96 -40.03 3.49
C HIS A 16 -10.76 -39.05 2.63
N PRO A 17 -11.52 -38.09 3.21
CA PRO A 17 -12.05 -36.99 2.43
C PRO A 17 -10.88 -36.10 2.01
N GLY A 18 -10.69 -35.97 0.70
CA GLY A 18 -9.68 -35.12 0.09
C GLY A 18 -9.84 -33.66 0.53
N SER A 19 -8.75 -33.07 1.02
CA SER A 19 -8.64 -31.64 1.23
C SER A 19 -8.39 -30.97 -0.13
N VAL A 20 -9.47 -30.63 -0.82
CA VAL A 20 -9.40 -29.73 -1.97
C VAL A 20 -9.19 -28.32 -1.39
N SER A 21 -7.95 -27.82 -1.42
CA SER A 21 -7.69 -26.40 -1.21
C SER A 21 -8.27 -25.62 -2.39
N LEU A 22 -9.42 -24.98 -2.15
CA LEU A 22 -9.95 -23.98 -3.05
C LEU A 22 -9.02 -22.74 -3.04
N PRO A 23 -8.78 -22.09 -4.19
CA PRO A 23 -8.10 -20.81 -4.20
C PRO A 23 -8.95 -19.80 -3.44
N ALA A 24 -8.31 -19.00 -2.58
CA ALA A 24 -8.96 -17.87 -1.93
C ALA A 24 -9.43 -16.90 -3.03
N ALA A 25 -10.74 -16.87 -3.28
CA ALA A 25 -11.35 -15.81 -4.05
C ALA A 25 -11.16 -14.52 -3.25
N ALA A 26 -10.55 -13.50 -3.87
CA ALA A 26 -10.53 -12.15 -3.33
C ALA A 26 -11.97 -11.77 -2.96
N ALA A 27 -12.22 -11.53 -1.68
CA ALA A 27 -13.53 -11.14 -1.22
C ALA A 27 -13.89 -9.79 -1.87
N ALA A 28 -14.86 -9.80 -2.77
CA ALA A 28 -15.41 -8.57 -3.30
C ALA A 28 -16.02 -7.78 -2.14
N ALA A 29 -15.53 -6.56 -1.90
CA ALA A 29 -16.08 -5.68 -0.88
C ALA A 29 -17.59 -5.52 -1.09
N PRO A 30 -18.40 -5.55 -0.02
CA PRO A 30 -19.85 -5.77 -0.10
C PRO A 30 -20.67 -4.69 -0.84
N ASN A 31 -20.06 -3.61 -1.34
CA ASN A 31 -20.74 -2.48 -1.97
C ASN A 31 -20.18 -2.08 -3.36
N GLY A 32 -19.37 -2.91 -4.02
CA GLY A 32 -18.72 -2.52 -5.29
C GLY A 32 -17.67 -1.40 -5.14
N GLN A 33 -17.29 -1.08 -3.90
CA GLN A 33 -16.22 -0.16 -3.57
C GLN A 33 -14.87 -0.85 -3.80
N ALA A 34 -13.98 -0.25 -4.60
CA ALA A 34 -12.62 -0.75 -4.77
C ALA A 34 -11.86 -0.57 -3.45
N GLU A 35 -11.46 -1.68 -2.84
CA GLU A 35 -10.57 -1.67 -1.69
C GLU A 35 -9.13 -1.41 -2.15
N HIS A 36 -8.42 -0.55 -1.43
CA HIS A 36 -7.00 -0.25 -1.64
C HIS A 36 -6.27 -0.51 -0.32
N ARG A 37 -5.78 -1.73 -0.17
CA ARG A 37 -5.14 -2.20 1.06
C ARG A 37 -3.73 -1.66 1.17
N VAL A 38 -3.42 -1.07 2.33
CA VAL A 38 -2.13 -0.50 2.68
C VAL A 38 -1.56 -1.27 3.86
N VAL A 39 -0.49 -2.02 3.64
CA VAL A 39 0.27 -2.66 4.72
C VAL A 39 1.33 -1.67 5.20
N ILE A 40 1.17 -1.16 6.41
CA ILE A 40 2.11 -0.24 7.08
C ILE A 40 3.10 -1.06 7.90
N LEU A 41 4.37 -0.86 7.63
CA LEU A 41 5.49 -1.52 8.28
C LEU A 41 6.29 -0.50 9.07
N ALA A 42 6.31 -0.65 10.39
CA ALA A 42 7.08 0.19 11.29
C ALA A 42 7.98 -0.64 12.19
N TYR A 43 9.06 -0.06 12.68
CA TYR A 43 9.96 -0.74 13.61
C TYR A 43 9.43 -0.74 15.05
N ASP A 44 8.76 0.33 15.44
CA ASP A 44 8.34 0.59 16.81
C ASP A 44 6.97 1.28 16.83
N THR A 45 6.19 1.06 17.89
CA THR A 45 4.87 1.67 18.05
C THR A 45 4.93 3.18 18.34
N ASN A 46 6.08 3.68 18.79
CA ASN A 46 6.34 5.09 19.09
C ASN A 46 6.94 5.84 17.89
N ASP A 47 6.96 5.25 16.70
CA ASP A 47 7.37 5.96 15.49
C ASP A 47 6.46 7.17 15.28
N VAL A 48 7.04 8.38 15.27
CA VAL A 48 6.31 9.64 15.17
C VAL A 48 5.54 9.78 13.86
N ARG A 49 5.88 9.00 12.83
CA ARG A 49 5.18 8.99 11.54
C ARG A 49 3.96 8.08 11.53
N LEU A 50 3.84 7.15 12.49
CA LEU A 50 2.74 6.19 12.51
C LEU A 50 1.36 6.87 12.61
N PRO A 51 1.12 7.84 13.52
CA PRO A 51 -0.16 8.56 13.55
C PRO A 51 -0.43 9.31 12.25
N MET A 52 0.61 9.83 11.60
CA MET A 52 0.49 10.56 10.33
C MET A 52 0.16 9.63 9.17
N ALA A 53 0.63 8.37 9.19
CA ALA A 53 0.33 7.40 8.15
C ALA A 53 -1.15 6.98 8.20
N LEU A 54 -1.65 6.73 9.41
CA LEU A 54 -3.07 6.46 9.65
C LEU A 54 -3.95 7.67 9.31
N ASP A 55 -3.50 8.88 9.66
CA ASP A 55 -4.17 10.14 9.30
C ASP A 55 -4.23 10.34 7.78
N ALA A 56 -3.18 9.98 7.04
CA ALA A 56 -3.15 10.09 5.59
C ALA A 56 -4.15 9.13 4.91
N ILE A 57 -4.32 7.92 5.45
CA ILE A 57 -5.35 6.98 5.00
C ILE A 57 -6.75 7.54 5.24
N ARG A 58 -7.00 8.12 6.42
CA ARG A 58 -8.25 8.81 6.72
C ARG A 58 -8.50 9.98 5.76
N PHE A 59 -7.50 10.83 5.54
CA PHE A 59 -7.57 11.94 4.59
C PHE A 59 -8.00 11.47 3.20
N TRP A 60 -7.41 10.39 2.68
CA TRP A 60 -7.79 9.85 1.38
C TRP A 60 -9.19 9.25 1.35
N ASN A 61 -9.65 8.64 2.44
CA ASN A 61 -11.03 8.20 2.57
C ASN A 61 -12.02 9.39 2.59
N GLU A 62 -11.69 10.49 3.27
CA GLU A 62 -12.48 11.72 3.26
C GLU A 62 -12.54 12.35 1.85
N VAL A 63 -11.41 12.38 1.13
CA VAL A 63 -11.37 12.83 -0.28
C VAL A 63 -12.20 11.91 -1.17
N ALA A 64 -12.14 10.59 -0.96
CA ALA A 64 -12.95 9.64 -1.71
C ALA A 64 -14.44 9.85 -1.46
N GLU A 65 -14.85 10.12 -0.22
CA GLU A 65 -16.23 10.45 0.13
C GLU A 65 -16.67 11.79 -0.49
N GLU A 66 -15.85 12.85 -0.37
CA GLU A 66 -16.11 14.18 -0.96
C GLU A 66 -16.34 14.09 -2.48
N LEU A 67 -15.58 13.23 -3.16
CA LEU A 67 -15.64 13.03 -4.61
C LEU A 67 -16.55 11.86 -5.02
N GLU A 68 -17.27 11.26 -4.07
CA GLU A 68 -18.16 10.10 -4.27
C GLU A 68 -17.48 8.91 -4.97
N LEU A 69 -16.18 8.69 -4.76
CA LEU A 69 -15.43 7.64 -5.43
C LEU A 69 -15.77 6.26 -4.83
N PRO A 70 -15.91 5.21 -5.65
CA PRO A 70 -15.99 3.83 -5.17
C PRO A 70 -14.60 3.36 -4.73
N LEU A 71 -14.00 4.02 -3.75
CA LEU A 71 -12.67 3.75 -3.23
C LEU A 71 -12.73 3.74 -1.71
N ARG A 72 -12.08 2.75 -1.09
CA ARG A 72 -11.81 2.72 0.35
C ARG A 72 -10.39 2.25 0.57
N LEU A 73 -9.60 3.05 1.27
CA LEU A 73 -8.30 2.62 1.77
C LEU A 73 -8.52 1.90 3.11
N THR A 74 -7.87 0.76 3.25
CA THR A 74 -7.82 -0.03 4.49
C THR A 74 -6.38 -0.25 4.89
N GLU A 75 -6.12 -0.27 6.18
CA GLU A 75 -4.78 -0.43 6.73
C GLU A 75 -4.57 -1.77 7.45
N GLU A 76 -3.36 -2.30 7.33
CA GLU A 76 -2.84 -3.31 8.25
C GLU A 76 -1.50 -2.82 8.81
N LEU A 77 -1.40 -2.71 10.13
CA LEU A 77 -0.16 -2.32 10.79
C LEU A 77 0.64 -3.57 11.22
N ARG A 78 1.91 -3.64 10.82
CA ARG A 78 2.87 -4.62 11.35
C ARG A 78 4.08 -3.93 11.96
N ILE A 79 4.37 -4.28 13.21
CA ILE A 79 5.49 -3.72 13.98
C ILE A 79 6.62 -4.75 14.10
N GLY A 80 7.87 -4.32 13.91
CA GLY A 80 9.05 -5.11 14.27
C GLY A 80 9.19 -6.44 13.52
N THR A 81 8.72 -6.50 12.27
CA THR A 81 8.68 -7.76 11.51
C THR A 81 10.08 -8.20 11.02
N PRO A 82 10.32 -9.50 10.80
CA PRO A 82 11.59 -9.98 10.22
C PRO A 82 11.84 -9.51 8.78
N ILE A 83 10.77 -9.17 8.05
CA ILE A 83 10.84 -8.75 6.65
C ILE A 83 11.42 -7.33 6.46
N MET A 84 11.62 -6.58 7.54
CA MET A 84 12.06 -5.18 7.46
C MET A 84 13.43 -5.02 6.78
N ARG A 85 14.40 -5.90 7.05
CA ARG A 85 15.76 -5.75 6.51
C ARG A 85 15.81 -5.90 4.97
N PRO A 86 15.19 -6.92 4.35
CA PRO A 86 15.02 -6.97 2.89
C PRO A 86 14.40 -5.71 2.30
N LEU A 87 13.33 -5.20 2.91
CA LEU A 87 12.60 -4.01 2.47
C LEU A 87 13.44 -2.74 2.57
N GLU A 88 14.23 -2.57 3.64
CA GLU A 88 15.19 -1.48 3.78
C GLU A 88 16.28 -1.50 2.71
N ASN A 89 16.79 -2.68 2.36
CA ASN A 89 17.77 -2.81 1.29
C ASN A 89 17.16 -2.46 -0.07
N TYR A 90 15.91 -2.87 -0.30
CA TYR A 90 15.16 -2.53 -1.50
C TYR A 90 14.86 -1.03 -1.57
N ALA A 91 14.46 -0.39 -0.47
CA ALA A 91 14.24 1.05 -0.39
C ALA A 91 15.51 1.85 -0.74
N ARG A 92 16.65 1.48 -0.16
CA ARG A 92 17.96 2.07 -0.50
C ARG A 92 18.30 1.91 -1.98
N SER A 93 18.07 0.72 -2.50
CA SER A 93 18.34 0.34 -3.89
C SER A 93 17.52 1.21 -4.87
N ILE A 94 16.24 1.45 -4.58
CA ILE A 94 15.39 2.37 -5.36
C ILE A 94 15.87 3.81 -5.19
N SER A 95 16.06 4.28 -3.95
CA SER A 95 16.41 5.68 -3.68
C SER A 95 17.73 6.11 -4.35
N GLN A 96 18.75 5.24 -4.36
CA GLN A 96 20.02 5.50 -5.07
C GLN A 96 19.87 5.61 -6.60
N ARG A 97 18.77 5.08 -7.14
CA ARG A 97 18.43 5.12 -8.57
C ARG A 97 17.42 6.21 -8.91
N ALA A 98 16.66 6.71 -7.93
CA ALA A 98 15.74 7.81 -8.08
C ALA A 98 16.52 9.04 -8.59
N GLY A 99 16.23 9.47 -9.82
CA GLY A 99 16.98 10.50 -10.55
C GLY A 99 17.88 10.00 -11.69
N ARG A 100 18.12 8.69 -11.81
CA ARG A 100 18.97 8.08 -12.87
C ARG A 100 18.26 7.10 -13.80
N LEU A 101 17.16 6.48 -13.37
CA LEU A 101 16.38 5.57 -14.21
C LEU A 101 14.97 6.12 -14.45
N ARG A 102 14.54 6.10 -15.72
CA ARG A 102 13.10 6.07 -16.03
C ARG A 102 12.62 4.66 -15.74
N GLY A 103 11.43 4.53 -15.15
CA GLY A 103 10.87 3.21 -14.90
C GLY A 103 10.82 2.35 -16.17
N GLY A 104 11.09 1.06 -16.06
CA GLY A 104 11.30 0.16 -17.20
C GLY A 104 11.98 -1.16 -16.86
N PRO A 105 12.41 -1.94 -17.87
CA PRO A 105 12.87 -3.33 -17.72
C PRO A 105 14.16 -3.51 -16.93
N ASN A 106 14.83 -2.42 -16.55
CA ASN A 106 16.08 -2.42 -15.78
C ASN A 106 15.84 -2.10 -14.29
N GLU A 107 14.58 -2.10 -13.84
CA GLU A 107 14.24 -1.92 -12.44
C GLU A 107 14.66 -3.14 -11.61
N PRO A 108 15.18 -2.96 -10.39
CA PRO A 108 15.41 -4.08 -9.49
C PRO A 108 14.09 -4.78 -9.21
N ASP A 109 14.11 -6.10 -9.25
CA ASP A 109 12.95 -6.88 -8.84
C ASP A 109 12.63 -6.61 -7.38
N ALA A 110 11.33 -6.48 -7.08
CA ALA A 110 10.88 -6.40 -5.71
C ALA A 110 11.16 -7.72 -4.99
N PRO A 111 11.59 -7.67 -3.72
CA PRO A 111 11.82 -8.88 -2.94
C PRO A 111 10.49 -9.61 -2.69
N GLU A 112 10.55 -10.92 -2.46
CA GLU A 112 9.37 -11.76 -2.22
C GLU A 112 8.52 -11.22 -1.07
N GLU A 113 9.16 -10.66 -0.04
CA GLU A 113 8.48 -10.04 1.09
C GLU A 113 7.58 -8.84 0.71
N VAL A 114 7.84 -8.16 -0.40
CA VAL A 114 6.93 -7.14 -0.94
C VAL A 114 5.87 -7.79 -1.81
N THR A 115 6.23 -8.72 -2.69
CA THR A 115 5.29 -9.32 -3.64
C THR A 115 4.29 -10.26 -2.98
N ASP A 116 4.63 -10.90 -1.87
CA ASP A 116 3.79 -11.85 -1.14
C ASP A 116 2.77 -11.16 -0.23
N LEU A 117 2.98 -9.88 0.08
CA LEU A 117 1.98 -9.06 0.78
C LEU A 117 0.85 -8.70 -0.18
N ASP A 118 -0.28 -9.38 -0.08
CA ASP A 118 -1.47 -9.17 -0.92
C ASP A 118 -2.14 -7.79 -0.72
N ALA A 119 -1.45 -6.72 -1.13
CA ALA A 119 -1.82 -5.34 -0.90
C ALA A 119 -1.45 -4.46 -2.09
N GLU A 120 -2.28 -3.45 -2.36
CA GLU A 120 -2.03 -2.43 -3.37
C GLU A 120 -0.86 -1.52 -2.98
N ALA A 121 -0.61 -1.32 -1.68
CA ALA A 121 0.55 -0.58 -1.20
C ALA A 121 1.22 -1.25 0.01
N VAL A 122 2.54 -1.40 -0.06
CA VAL A 122 3.38 -1.74 1.09
C VAL A 122 4.15 -0.50 1.50
N LEU A 123 3.81 0.08 2.65
CA LEU A 123 4.37 1.32 3.17
C LEU A 123 5.38 1.03 4.27
N LEU A 124 6.65 1.24 3.97
CA LEU A 124 7.76 1.15 4.90
C LEU A 124 8.04 2.51 5.54
N LEU A 125 7.88 2.60 6.87
CA LEU A 125 8.48 3.67 7.66
C LEU A 125 9.97 3.35 7.85
N SER A 126 10.78 3.77 6.88
CA SER A 126 12.20 3.42 6.79
C SER A 126 12.98 4.08 7.94
N ARG A 127 14.11 3.48 8.31
CA ARG A 127 15.11 4.04 9.24
C ARG A 127 16.32 4.65 8.53
N GLN A 128 16.18 4.91 7.23
CA GLN A 128 17.24 5.45 6.40
C GLN A 128 16.97 6.90 6.07
N ASP A 129 18.07 7.64 5.94
CA ASP A 129 18.10 8.91 5.24
C ASP A 129 18.04 8.62 3.73
N LEU A 130 16.82 8.66 3.19
CA LEU A 130 16.50 8.43 1.78
C LEU A 130 15.48 9.47 1.33
N MET A 131 15.39 9.74 0.04
CA MET A 131 14.25 10.50 -0.47
C MET A 131 12.99 9.65 -0.34
N SER A 132 11.94 10.15 0.31
CA SER A 132 10.63 9.47 0.36
C SER A 132 10.07 9.27 -1.05
N PHE A 133 9.39 8.14 -1.29
CA PHE A 133 8.84 7.81 -2.61
C PHE A 133 7.71 6.79 -2.56
N ALA A 134 6.90 6.77 -3.62
CA ALA A 134 6.04 5.67 -4.03
C ALA A 134 6.52 5.08 -5.37
N TRP A 135 6.88 3.80 -5.37
CA TRP A 135 7.46 3.11 -6.52
C TRP A 135 6.53 1.99 -7.02
N PRO A 136 6.13 1.98 -8.30
CA PRO A 136 5.38 0.85 -8.86
C PRO A 136 6.16 -0.45 -8.74
N VAL A 137 5.52 -1.53 -8.28
CA VAL A 137 6.19 -2.83 -8.17
C VAL A 137 6.32 -3.45 -9.57
N PRO A 138 7.55 -3.74 -10.07
CA PRO A 138 7.74 -4.30 -11.40
C PRO A 138 6.94 -5.59 -11.61
N ARG A 139 6.26 -5.72 -12.76
CA ARG A 139 5.46 -6.91 -13.13
C ARG A 139 4.22 -7.19 -12.25
N HIS A 140 3.91 -6.30 -11.32
CA HIS A 140 2.73 -6.37 -10.45
C HIS A 140 1.87 -5.10 -10.63
N PRO A 141 1.06 -5.01 -11.70
CA PRO A 141 0.32 -3.80 -12.03
C PRO A 141 -0.63 -3.39 -10.89
N GLY A 142 -0.63 -2.10 -10.56
CA GLY A 142 -1.49 -1.54 -9.51
C GLY A 142 -0.91 -1.66 -8.10
N ARG A 143 0.23 -2.34 -7.91
CA ARG A 143 0.90 -2.48 -6.62
C ARG A 143 2.07 -1.51 -6.49
N TYR A 144 2.26 -0.98 -5.29
CA TYR A 144 3.27 0.01 -4.96
C TYR A 144 4.07 -0.38 -3.72
N PHE A 145 5.36 -0.08 -3.77
CA PHE A 145 6.23 -0.03 -2.60
C PHE A 145 6.48 1.44 -2.25
N VAL A 146 6.10 1.84 -1.05
CA VAL A 146 6.24 3.20 -0.53
C VAL A 146 7.28 3.19 0.57
N ALA A 147 8.27 4.06 0.49
CA ALA A 147 9.26 4.25 1.56
C ALA A 147 9.22 5.69 2.04
N ILE A 148 9.09 5.87 3.35
CA ILE A 148 9.09 7.18 4.01
C ILE A 148 10.37 7.30 4.81
N GLU A 149 11.11 8.38 4.59
CA GLU A 149 12.40 8.65 5.21
C GLU A 149 12.31 8.84 6.73
N GLU A 150 13.40 8.54 7.43
CA GLU A 150 13.57 8.89 8.85
C GLU A 150 14.20 10.29 8.98
N ASP A 151 13.46 11.35 8.66
CA ASP A 151 13.81 12.70 9.13
C ASP A 151 13.17 12.94 10.49
N ALA A 152 13.65 12.19 11.48
CA ALA A 152 13.12 12.22 12.84
C ALA A 152 13.19 13.63 13.45
N THR A 153 14.12 14.49 13.01
CA THR A 153 14.27 15.84 13.56
C THR A 153 13.24 16.80 12.97
N ALA A 154 13.13 16.90 11.64
CA ALA A 154 12.19 17.82 11.02
C ALA A 154 10.74 17.36 11.25
N MET A 155 10.47 16.05 11.15
CA MET A 155 9.12 15.50 11.32
C MET A 155 8.65 15.56 12.77
N ALA A 156 9.53 15.38 13.76
CA ALA A 156 9.16 15.59 15.16
C ALA A 156 8.91 17.08 15.46
N PHE A 157 9.66 17.98 14.84
CA PHE A 157 9.49 19.42 15.04
C PHE A 157 8.26 19.99 14.32
N ASN A 158 7.90 19.43 13.16
CA ASN A 158 6.70 19.79 12.43
C ASN A 158 6.02 18.52 11.86
N PRO A 159 5.03 17.95 12.59
CA PRO A 159 4.28 16.78 12.14
C PRO A 159 3.57 16.96 10.78
N ASN A 160 3.33 18.20 10.35
CA ASN A 160 2.74 18.46 9.04
C ASN A 160 3.68 18.12 7.88
N ILE A 161 4.99 18.04 8.10
CA ILE A 161 5.94 17.55 7.09
C ILE A 161 5.64 16.08 6.79
N ALA A 162 5.69 15.21 7.81
CA ALA A 162 5.38 13.79 7.67
C ALA A 162 3.97 13.57 7.12
N ARG A 163 2.97 14.29 7.67
CA ARG A 163 1.56 14.23 7.24
C ARG A 163 1.41 14.44 5.73
N ASN A 164 2.04 15.48 5.19
CA ASN A 164 1.92 15.80 3.77
C ASN A 164 2.75 14.88 2.88
N ILE A 165 3.94 14.45 3.31
CA ILE A 165 4.72 13.45 2.57
C ILE A 165 3.94 12.13 2.48
N LEU A 166 3.39 11.64 3.59
CA LEU A 166 2.59 10.41 3.60
C LEU A 166 1.36 10.49 2.70
N ALA A 167 0.59 11.59 2.79
CA ALA A 167 -0.55 11.78 1.90
C ALA A 167 -0.13 11.93 0.44
N HIS A 168 0.99 12.61 0.17
CA HIS A 168 1.57 12.73 -1.17
C HIS A 168 1.91 11.37 -1.78
N GLU A 169 2.71 10.57 -1.08
CA GLU A 169 3.15 9.27 -1.58
C GLU A 169 1.97 8.29 -1.75
N LEU A 170 1.00 8.31 -0.84
CA LEU A 170 -0.25 7.56 -1.02
C LEU A 170 -1.05 8.07 -2.23
N GLY A 171 -1.02 9.37 -2.54
CA GLY A 171 -1.64 9.90 -3.75
C GLY A 171 -1.11 9.26 -5.03
N HIS A 172 0.18 8.93 -5.08
CA HIS A 172 0.77 8.20 -6.21
C HIS A 172 0.21 6.78 -6.35
N THR A 173 -0.03 6.06 -5.25
CA THR A 173 -0.63 4.71 -5.30
C THR A 173 -2.06 4.75 -5.84
N LEU A 174 -2.76 5.87 -5.61
CA LEU A 174 -4.08 6.16 -6.15
C LEU A 174 -4.07 6.68 -7.59
N GLY A 175 -2.89 6.81 -8.22
CA GLY A 175 -2.74 7.18 -9.63
C GLY A 175 -2.54 8.67 -9.90
N LEU A 176 -2.32 9.48 -8.86
CA LEU A 176 -1.91 10.87 -9.02
C LEU A 176 -0.43 10.97 -9.42
N ARG A 177 -0.08 12.10 -10.03
CA ARG A 177 1.29 12.41 -10.46
C ARG A 177 1.65 13.81 -10.02
N HIS A 178 2.95 14.07 -9.92
CA HIS A 178 3.46 15.40 -9.63
C HIS A 178 2.82 16.48 -10.52
N ASN A 179 2.48 17.60 -9.89
CA ASN A 179 2.15 18.86 -10.51
C ASN A 179 3.22 19.90 -10.13
N ARG A 180 3.26 21.04 -10.84
CA ARG A 180 4.31 22.05 -10.65
C ARG A 180 3.97 23.12 -9.60
N ASN A 181 2.82 23.05 -8.95
CA ASN A 181 2.43 24.01 -7.92
C ASN A 181 3.01 23.57 -6.56
N PRO A 182 4.04 24.25 -6.05
CA PRO A 182 4.77 23.81 -4.85
C PRO A 182 3.94 23.89 -3.56
N THR A 183 2.76 24.51 -3.61
CA THR A 183 1.87 24.73 -2.47
C THR A 183 0.68 23.76 -2.42
N THR A 184 0.65 22.77 -3.32
CA THR A 184 -0.43 21.76 -3.42
C THR A 184 0.08 20.38 -3.05
N LEU A 185 -0.82 19.45 -2.71
CA LEU A 185 -0.45 18.16 -2.15
C LEU A 185 0.46 17.37 -3.10
N MET A 186 0.13 17.28 -4.39
CA MET A 186 0.91 16.52 -5.37
C MET A 186 2.04 17.33 -6.01
N CYS A 187 2.69 18.24 -5.28
CA CYS A 187 3.78 19.07 -5.78
C CYS A 187 5.04 18.29 -6.20
N GLY A 188 5.82 18.81 -7.15
CA GLY A 188 7.16 18.31 -7.44
C GLY A 188 8.00 19.40 -8.12
N PRO A 189 8.94 20.06 -7.43
CA PRO A 189 9.30 19.94 -6.00
C PRO A 189 8.27 20.58 -5.04
N CYS A 190 8.30 20.18 -3.76
CA CYS A 190 7.36 20.60 -2.72
C CYS A 190 7.91 21.66 -1.76
N GLN A 191 7.03 22.51 -1.22
CA GLN A 191 7.33 23.49 -0.16
C GLN A 191 6.60 23.13 1.15
N THR A 192 7.04 22.05 1.81
CA THR A 192 6.47 21.62 3.11
C THR A 192 7.02 22.41 4.30
N GLY A 193 8.19 23.06 4.16
CA GLY A 193 8.84 23.80 5.25
C GLY A 193 8.08 25.02 5.77
N GLY A 194 7.12 25.55 4.98
CA GLY A 194 6.27 26.69 5.36
C GLY A 194 4.97 26.32 6.05
N LEU A 195 4.71 25.03 6.29
CA LEU A 195 3.46 24.58 6.93
C LEU A 195 3.41 25.02 8.39
N ALA A 196 2.22 25.44 8.83
CA ALA A 196 1.96 25.78 10.22
C ALA A 196 2.26 24.58 11.14
N LYS A 197 2.58 24.83 12.42
CA LYS A 197 2.95 23.75 13.37
C LYS A 197 1.90 23.51 14.45
N ASP A 198 1.03 24.50 14.67
CA ASP A 198 0.08 24.57 15.77
C ASP A 198 -1.21 23.76 15.53
N ARG A 199 -1.45 23.33 14.29
CA ARG A 199 -2.61 22.51 13.93
C ARG A 199 -2.31 21.53 12.80
N PRO A 200 -2.98 20.36 12.76
CA PRO A 200 -2.94 19.48 11.59
C PRO A 200 -3.34 20.21 10.31
N GLN A 201 -2.56 20.03 9.25
CA GLN A 201 -2.81 20.68 7.96
C GLN A 201 -2.36 19.77 6.82
N TYR A 202 -3.28 19.51 5.88
CA TYR A 202 -2.95 18.99 4.55
C TYR A 202 -2.88 20.14 3.54
N MET A 203 -1.93 20.04 2.62
CA MET A 203 -1.91 20.80 1.38
C MET A 203 -3.11 20.37 0.53
N ARG A 204 -3.61 21.28 -0.30
CA ARG A 204 -4.82 21.03 -1.09
C ARG A 204 -4.49 20.26 -2.36
N LEU A 205 -5.42 19.42 -2.81
CA LEU A 205 -5.43 18.93 -4.18
C LEU A 205 -5.74 20.07 -5.16
N THR A 206 -5.14 20.03 -6.35
CA THR A 206 -5.61 20.88 -7.45
C THR A 206 -6.89 20.32 -8.06
N GLU A 207 -7.59 21.14 -8.84
CA GLU A 207 -8.74 20.65 -9.62
C GLU A 207 -8.34 19.50 -10.54
N ALA A 208 -7.20 19.61 -11.23
CA ALA A 208 -6.69 18.56 -12.11
C ALA A 208 -6.36 17.25 -11.35
N ASP A 209 -5.96 17.33 -10.08
CA ASP A 209 -5.77 16.12 -9.26
C ASP A 209 -7.12 15.47 -8.94
N ARG A 210 -8.12 16.26 -8.55
CA ARG A 210 -9.48 15.78 -8.27
C ARG A 210 -10.13 15.15 -9.52
N GLU A 211 -10.08 15.84 -10.66
CA GLU A 211 -10.59 15.33 -11.95
C GLU A 211 -9.94 14.00 -12.34
N ARG A 212 -8.63 13.86 -12.11
CA ARG A 212 -7.90 12.62 -12.41
C ARG A 212 -8.34 11.45 -11.53
N LEU A 213 -8.63 11.69 -10.25
CA LEU A 213 -9.21 10.67 -9.37
C LEU A 213 -10.60 10.26 -9.87
N VAL A 214 -11.47 11.24 -10.16
CA VAL A 214 -12.80 10.97 -10.70
C VAL A 214 -12.70 10.15 -11.99
N GLN A 215 -11.88 10.55 -12.95
CA GLN A 215 -11.70 9.82 -14.21
C GLN A 215 -11.24 8.38 -13.98
N ARG A 216 -10.29 8.17 -13.05
CA ARG A 216 -9.75 6.85 -12.73
C ARG A 216 -10.81 5.93 -12.13
N TYR A 217 -11.61 6.43 -11.19
CA TYR A 217 -12.54 5.59 -10.42
C TYR A 217 -13.99 5.61 -10.96
N ALA A 218 -14.36 6.55 -11.83
CA ALA A 218 -15.64 6.53 -12.55
C ALA A 218 -15.78 5.29 -13.43
N SER A 219 -14.68 4.84 -14.06
CA SER A 219 -14.65 3.60 -14.86
C SER A 219 -14.90 2.31 -14.05
N ARG A 220 -14.89 2.38 -12.72
CA ARG A 220 -15.11 1.25 -11.81
C ARG A 220 -16.55 1.20 -11.25
N ARG A 221 -17.38 2.19 -11.58
CA ARG A 221 -18.83 2.20 -11.30
C ARG A 221 -19.58 1.51 -12.45
N GLU A 222 -19.46 0.20 -12.65
CA GLU A 222 -20.41 -0.50 -13.54
C GLU A 222 -21.71 -0.85 -12.78
N PRO A 223 -22.88 -0.75 -13.43
CA PRO A 223 -24.17 -0.73 -12.77
C PRO A 223 -24.58 -2.14 -12.30
N ALA A 224 -24.98 -2.25 -11.04
CA ALA A 224 -25.71 -3.42 -10.57
C ALA A 224 -27.05 -3.52 -11.31
N GLY A 225 -27.19 -4.52 -12.19
CA GLY A 225 -28.48 -5.10 -12.55
C GLY A 225 -29.10 -4.64 -13.87
N LEU A 226 -28.92 -5.47 -14.91
CA LEU A 226 -29.95 -5.74 -15.91
C LEU A 226 -29.96 -7.26 -16.16
N GLU A 227 -30.68 -7.99 -15.30
CA GLU A 227 -31.35 -9.26 -15.63
C GLU A 227 -32.74 -9.26 -14.98
#